data_AF-A0A8T1IJT3-F1
#
_entry.id   AF-A0A8T1IJT3-F1
#
_cell.length_a   1.000
_cell.length_b   1.000
_cell.length_c   1.000
_cell.angle_alpha   90.00
_cell.angle_beta   90.00
_cell.angle_gamma   90.00
#
_symmetry.space_group_name_H-M   'P 1'
#
loop_
_entity.id
_entity.type
_entity.pdbx_description
1 polymer ?
#
loop_
_entity_poly.entity_id
_entity_poly.type
_entity_poly.pdbx_seq_one_letter_code
_entity_poly.pdbx_strand_id
1 'polypeptide(L)'
;MNALYGSSGIDTCFALFRELSQENLAIPEGLYVSLVDLGTQIGLIERTLHIAYNMECEGFQLSSDQLHELMVRCQSEAEISEFVRTFSLLHQGTQPETPRFEVEMYEDLISILTQLNRKNEVAKVQKLVRTAGHDDLLV
;
A
#
# COMPACT_ATOMS: atom_id res chain seq x y z
N MET A 1 -17.32 16.19 17.39
CA MET A 1 -16.78 17.41 16.77
C MET A 1 -15.39 17.12 16.12
N ASN A 2 -15.21 15.97 15.44
CA ASN A 2 -13.87 15.48 15.01
C ASN A 2 -13.71 15.17 13.51
N ALA A 3 -14.80 15.03 12.74
CA ALA A 3 -14.69 14.68 11.31
C ALA A 3 -14.23 15.85 10.41
N LEU A 4 -14.57 17.09 10.79
CA LEU A 4 -14.23 18.30 10.03
C LEU A 4 -12.75 18.68 10.10
N TYR A 5 -12.08 18.43 11.23
CA TYR A 5 -10.65 18.71 11.39
C TYR A 5 -9.75 17.67 10.69
N GLY A 6 -10.17 16.40 10.65
CA GLY A 6 -9.46 15.35 9.92
C GLY A 6 -9.50 15.54 8.40
N SER A 7 -10.66 15.96 7.86
CA SER A 7 -10.81 16.28 6.43
C SER A 7 -9.99 17.50 6.02
N SER A 8 -9.94 18.58 6.81
CA SER A 8 -9.15 19.76 6.43
C SER A 8 -7.64 19.49 6.49
N GLY A 9 -7.19 18.65 7.42
CA GLY A 9 -5.78 18.28 7.58
C GLY A 9 -5.26 17.48 6.39
N ILE A 10 -5.97 16.41 6.02
CA ILE A 10 -5.55 15.55 4.90
C ILE A 10 -5.60 16.31 3.56
N ASP A 11 -6.60 17.15 3.33
CA ASP A 11 -6.71 17.93 2.10
C ASP A 11 -5.54 18.90 1.95
N THR A 12 -5.08 19.46 3.07
CA THR A 12 -3.87 20.32 3.12
C THR A 12 -2.61 19.51 2.81
N CYS A 13 -2.46 18.30 3.36
CA CYS A 13 -1.33 17.42 3.05
C CYS A 13 -1.30 17.03 1.56
N PHE A 14 -2.44 16.69 0.96
CA PHE A 14 -2.51 16.38 -0.47
C PHE A 14 -2.24 17.61 -1.34
N ALA A 15 -2.67 18.81 -0.90
CA ALA A 15 -2.36 20.05 -1.60
C ALA A 15 -0.86 20.32 -1.60
N LEU A 16 -0.21 20.22 -0.43
CA LEU A 16 1.24 20.38 -0.30
C LEU A 16 2.00 19.35 -1.13
N PHE A 17 1.61 18.07 -1.06
CA PHE A 17 2.21 17.01 -1.87
C PHE A 17 2.16 17.32 -3.36
N ARG A 18 1.00 17.78 -3.84
CA ARG A 18 0.80 18.14 -5.24
C ARG A 18 1.65 19.35 -5.63
N GLU A 19 1.74 20.37 -4.79
CA GLU A 19 2.56 21.57 -5.04
C GLU A 19 4.04 21.20 -5.16
N LEU A 20 4.58 20.46 -4.18
CA LEU A 20 5.97 20.00 -4.21
C LEU A 20 6.27 19.14 -5.45
N SER A 21 5.37 18.20 -5.78
CA SER A 21 5.51 17.35 -6.96
C SER A 21 5.48 18.15 -8.27
N GLN A 22 4.58 19.13 -8.40
CA GLN A 22 4.48 19.98 -9.58
C GLN A 22 5.70 20.87 -9.78
N GLU A 23 6.31 21.32 -8.69
CA GLU A 23 7.54 22.13 -8.71
C GLU A 23 8.81 21.27 -8.81
N ASN A 24 8.70 19.93 -8.87
CA ASN A 24 9.82 18.98 -8.80
C ASN A 24 10.70 19.20 -7.57
N LEU A 25 10.09 19.57 -6.45
CA LEU A 25 10.74 19.70 -5.16
C LEU A 25 10.76 18.36 -4.44
N ALA A 26 11.79 18.14 -3.61
CA ALA A 26 11.89 16.94 -2.79
C ALA A 26 10.71 16.88 -1.81
N ILE A 27 10.03 15.73 -1.79
CA ILE A 27 8.92 15.48 -0.89
C ILE A 27 9.49 14.89 0.41
N PRO A 28 9.27 15.52 1.58
CA PRO A 28 9.78 14.98 2.84
C PRO A 28 9.15 13.62 3.15
N GLU A 29 9.95 12.65 3.61
CA GLU A 29 9.47 11.33 4.06
C GLU A 29 8.31 11.43 5.07
N GLY A 30 8.40 12.35 6.02
CA GLY A 30 7.35 12.57 7.01
C GLY A 30 6.00 12.97 6.39
N LEU A 31 5.99 13.61 5.22
CA LEU A 31 4.75 13.92 4.49
C LEU A 31 4.16 12.67 3.85
N TYR A 32 4.99 11.78 3.29
CA TYR A 32 4.54 10.46 2.80
C TYR A 32 3.91 9.64 3.91
N VAL A 33 4.62 9.47 5.03
CA VAL A 33 4.14 8.71 6.20
C VAL A 33 2.80 9.27 6.68
N SER A 34 2.71 10.60 6.85
CA SER A 34 1.47 11.24 7.31
C SER A 34 0.29 11.04 6.35
N LEU A 35 0.54 11.08 5.04
CA LEU A 35 -0.49 10.86 4.02
C LEU A 35 -0.94 9.40 3.97
N VAL A 36 0.00 8.46 4.14
CA VAL A 36 -0.30 7.02 4.23
C VAL A 36 -1.17 6.75 5.45
N ASP A 37 -0.74 7.18 6.63
CA ASP A 37 -1.45 6.89 7.88
C ASP A 37 -2.83 7.56 7.90
N LEU A 38 -2.89 8.88 7.68
CA LEU A 38 -4.16 9.61 7.76
C LEU A 38 -5.12 9.21 6.63
N GLY A 39 -4.61 9.01 5.41
CA GLY A 39 -5.41 8.58 4.27
C GLY A 39 -6.04 7.20 4.47
N THR A 40 -5.30 6.27 5.08
CA THR A 40 -5.79 4.94 5.47
C THR A 40 -6.88 5.04 6.54
N GLN A 41 -6.64 5.85 7.58
CA GLN A 41 -7.59 6.04 8.69
C GLN A 41 -8.93 6.58 8.21
N ILE A 42 -8.94 7.56 7.30
CA ILE A 42 -10.18 8.17 6.80
C ILE A 42 -10.80 7.41 5.60
N GLY A 43 -10.10 6.43 5.03
CA GLY A 43 -10.61 5.57 3.95
C GLY A 43 -10.44 6.14 2.54
N LEU A 44 -9.44 6.97 2.27
CA LEU A 44 -9.11 7.43 0.90
C LEU A 44 -8.19 6.43 0.17
N ILE A 45 -8.58 5.15 0.17
CA ILE A 45 -7.70 4.01 -0.11
C ILE A 45 -6.96 4.11 -1.45
N GLU A 46 -7.68 4.33 -2.56
CA GLU A 46 -7.05 4.41 -3.88
C GLU A 46 -5.98 5.50 -3.95
N ARG A 47 -6.27 6.70 -3.42
CA ARG A 47 -5.30 7.80 -3.40
C ARG A 47 -4.11 7.46 -2.52
N THR A 48 -4.36 6.84 -1.38
CA THR A 48 -3.31 6.47 -0.43
C THR A 48 -2.39 5.39 -1.00
N LEU A 49 -2.90 4.42 -1.76
CA LEU A 49 -2.08 3.42 -2.46
C LEU A 49 -1.11 4.06 -3.45
N HIS A 50 -1.54 5.10 -4.16
CA HIS A 50 -0.65 5.86 -5.05
C HIS A 50 0.46 6.58 -4.28
N ILE A 51 0.15 7.16 -3.10
CA ILE A 51 1.16 7.78 -2.23
C ILE A 51 2.14 6.73 -1.71
N ALA A 52 1.65 5.58 -1.24
CA ALA A 52 2.47 4.49 -0.72
C ALA A 52 3.44 3.94 -1.79
N TYR A 53 2.99 3.83 -3.04
CA TYR A 53 3.86 3.46 -4.16
C TYR A 53 4.91 4.53 -4.47
N ASN A 54 4.51 5.81 -4.49
CA ASN A 54 5.44 6.92 -4.75
C ASN A 54 6.51 7.04 -3.66
N MET A 55 6.15 6.81 -2.40
CA MET A 55 7.08 6.78 -1.26
C MET A 55 8.25 5.85 -1.54
N GLU A 56 7.93 4.65 -2.02
CA GLU A 56 8.89 3.60 -2.35
C GLU A 56 9.71 3.91 -3.61
N CYS A 57 9.08 4.52 -4.63
CA CYS A 57 9.82 5.01 -5.79
C CYS A 57 10.85 6.10 -5.45
N GLU A 58 10.59 6.91 -4.42
CA GLU A 58 11.54 7.91 -3.91
C GLU A 58 12.58 7.33 -2.95
N GLY A 59 12.53 6.02 -2.66
CA GLY A 59 13.49 5.30 -1.83
C GLY A 59 13.16 5.30 -0.33
N PHE A 60 11.96 5.74 0.05
CA PHE A 60 11.47 5.65 1.42
C PHE A 60 10.73 4.32 1.62
N GLN A 61 10.96 3.65 2.76
CA GLN A 61 10.43 2.32 3.00
C GLN A 61 9.00 2.36 3.55
N LEU A 62 8.08 1.72 2.84
CA LEU A 62 6.72 1.45 3.30
C LEU A 62 6.75 0.19 4.18
N SER A 63 6.28 0.31 5.42
CA SER A 63 6.24 -0.82 6.33
C SER A 63 5.14 -1.84 5.98
N SER A 64 5.33 -3.10 6.39
CA SER A 64 4.29 -4.13 6.33
C SER A 64 3.01 -3.70 7.04
N ASP A 65 3.11 -3.10 8.22
CA ASP A 65 1.95 -2.66 9.00
C ASP A 65 1.13 -1.62 8.26
N GLN A 66 1.77 -0.59 7.67
CA GLN A 66 1.07 0.44 6.90
C GLN A 66 0.35 -0.13 5.70
N LEU A 67 1.00 -1.04 4.96
CA LEU A 67 0.39 -1.65 3.79
C LEU A 67 -0.69 -2.68 4.18
N HIS A 68 -0.56 -3.34 5.33
CA HIS A 68 -1.58 -4.26 5.86
C HIS A 68 -2.82 -3.50 6.29
N GLU A 69 -2.65 -2.36 6.97
CA GLU A 69 -3.77 -1.49 7.35
C GLU A 69 -4.53 -1.00 6.10
N LEU A 70 -3.82 -0.63 5.03
CA LEU A 70 -4.44 -0.29 3.75
C LEU A 70 -5.28 -1.43 3.16
N MET A 71 -4.75 -2.66 3.21
CA MET A 71 -5.43 -3.84 2.70
C MET A 71 -6.77 -4.07 3.42
N VAL A 72 -6.75 -4.09 4.75
CA VAL A 72 -7.94 -4.39 5.55
C VAL A 72 -8.99 -3.27 5.50
N ARG A 73 -8.59 -2.07 5.08
CA ARG A 73 -9.49 -0.92 4.91
C ARG A 73 -10.13 -0.85 3.53
N CYS A 74 -9.75 -1.69 2.57
CA CYS A 74 -10.42 -1.79 1.27
C CYS A 74 -11.89 -2.23 1.46
N GLN A 75 -12.84 -1.52 0.87
CA GLN A 75 -14.28 -1.76 1.01
C GLN A 75 -14.98 -2.14 -0.31
N SER A 76 -14.27 -2.03 -1.43
CA SER A 76 -14.81 -2.28 -2.76
C SER A 76 -13.92 -3.18 -3.61
N GLU A 77 -14.51 -3.79 -4.64
CA GLU A 77 -13.77 -4.56 -5.63
C GLU A 77 -12.75 -3.71 -6.41
N ALA A 78 -13.02 -2.41 -6.59
CA ALA A 78 -12.10 -1.49 -7.24
C ALA A 78 -10.85 -1.28 -6.37
N GLU A 79 -11.05 -0.97 -5.08
CA GLU A 79 -9.95 -0.78 -4.12
C GLU A 79 -9.10 -2.05 -3.95
N ILE A 80 -9.71 -3.24 -3.89
CA ILE A 80 -8.95 -4.50 -3.83
C ILE A 80 -8.15 -4.72 -5.11
N SER A 81 -8.71 -4.43 -6.29
CA SER A 81 -7.97 -4.53 -7.55
C SER A 81 -6.77 -3.59 -7.57
N GLU A 82 -6.97 -2.37 -7.09
CA GLU A 82 -5.96 -1.33 -7.00
C GLU A 82 -4.87 -1.68 -5.97
N PHE A 83 -5.27 -2.28 -4.85
CA PHE A 83 -4.37 -2.83 -3.85
C PHE A 83 -3.49 -3.92 -4.47
N VAL A 84 -4.07 -4.92 -5.12
CA VAL A 84 -3.31 -6.02 -5.77
C VAL A 84 -2.36 -5.48 -6.84
N ARG A 85 -2.80 -4.47 -7.61
CA ARG A 85 -1.95 -3.79 -8.60
C ARG A 85 -0.75 -3.14 -7.94
N THR A 86 -0.98 -2.34 -6.89
CA THR A 86 0.06 -1.65 -6.14
C THR A 86 1.01 -2.64 -5.46
N PHE A 87 0.47 -3.64 -4.77
CA PHE A 87 1.23 -4.73 -4.16
C PHE A 87 2.15 -5.43 -5.17
N SER A 88 1.63 -5.72 -6.37
CA SER A 88 2.43 -6.32 -7.43
C SER A 88 3.55 -5.41 -7.93
N LEU A 89 3.31 -4.09 -8.00
CA LEU A 89 4.33 -3.10 -8.41
C LEU A 89 5.44 -2.97 -7.36
N LEU A 90 5.11 -3.04 -6.08
CA LEU A 90 6.09 -3.04 -4.99
C LEU A 90 7.03 -4.26 -5.03
N HIS A 91 6.66 -5.33 -5.73
CA HIS A 91 7.53 -6.49 -5.94
C HIS A 91 8.34 -6.43 -7.26
N GLN A 92 8.26 -5.31 -7.99
CA GLN A 92 9.05 -5.12 -9.21
C GLN A 92 10.37 -4.39 -8.88
N GLY A 93 11.33 -4.53 -9.78
CA GLY A 93 12.67 -3.96 -9.60
C GLY A 93 13.54 -4.78 -8.65
N THR A 94 14.62 -4.16 -8.19
CA THR A 94 15.59 -4.80 -7.27
C THR A 94 14.93 -5.04 -5.92
N GLN A 95 14.82 -6.32 -5.54
CA GLN A 95 14.26 -6.71 -4.25
C GLN A 95 15.35 -6.69 -3.16
N PRO A 96 14.98 -6.39 -1.89
CA PRO A 96 15.88 -6.52 -0.76
C PRO A 96 16.35 -7.97 -0.55
N GLU A 97 17.48 -8.17 0.15
CA GLU A 97 18.00 -9.50 0.49
C GLU A 97 17.10 -10.25 1.48
N THR A 98 16.41 -9.51 2.35
CA THR A 98 15.38 -10.03 3.26
C THR A 98 14.00 -9.82 2.64
N PRO A 99 12.99 -10.63 3.02
CA PRO A 99 11.63 -10.43 2.54
C PRO A 99 11.16 -8.99 2.76
N ARG A 100 10.54 -8.42 1.72
CA ARG A 100 10.07 -7.03 1.71
C ARG A 100 8.93 -6.79 2.70
N PHE A 101 8.03 -7.76 2.79
CA PHE A 101 6.90 -7.72 3.71
C PHE A 101 6.81 -9.03 4.49
N GLU A 102 6.24 -8.97 5.69
CA GLU A 102 5.93 -10.13 6.52
C GLU A 102 4.99 -11.12 5.81
N VAL A 103 5.12 -12.41 6.12
CA VAL A 103 4.38 -13.48 5.41
C VAL A 103 2.87 -13.36 5.60
N GLU A 104 2.44 -12.92 6.79
CA GLU A 104 1.03 -12.75 7.17
C GLU A 104 0.28 -11.82 6.21
N MET A 105 0.96 -10.81 5.66
CA MET A 105 0.39 -9.93 4.66
C MET A 105 -0.02 -10.67 3.38
N TYR A 106 0.79 -11.62 2.92
CA TYR A 106 0.50 -12.42 1.73
C TYR A 106 -0.65 -13.40 2.02
N GLU A 107 -0.63 -14.03 3.20
CA GLU A 107 -1.65 -14.99 3.63
C GLU A 107 -3.02 -14.33 3.73
N ASP A 108 -3.11 -13.17 4.38
CA ASP A 108 -4.34 -12.41 4.50
C ASP A 108 -4.85 -11.93 3.15
N LEU A 109 -3.96 -11.45 2.27
CA LEU A 109 -4.34 -11.06 0.91
C LEU A 109 -4.87 -12.26 0.11
N ILE A 110 -4.22 -13.42 0.19
CA ILE A 110 -4.68 -14.66 -0.46
C ILE A 110 -6.06 -15.07 0.08
N SER A 111 -6.27 -14.96 1.40
CA SER A 111 -7.55 -15.26 2.05
C SER A 111 -8.67 -14.35 1.51
N ILE A 112 -8.45 -13.03 1.50
CA ILE A 112 -9.40 -12.05 0.96
C ILE A 112 -9.72 -12.35 -0.50
N LEU A 113 -8.70 -12.55 -1.33
CA LEU A 113 -8.89 -12.83 -2.77
C LEU A 113 -9.62 -14.15 -3.02
N THR A 114 -9.40 -15.15 -2.18
CA THR A 114 -10.11 -16.44 -2.24
C THR A 114 -11.58 -16.26 -1.91
N GLN A 115 -11.90 -15.50 -0.86
CA GLN A 115 -13.28 -15.16 -0.49
C GLN A 115 -14.01 -14.40 -1.61
N LEU A 116 -13.29 -13.53 -2.32
CA LEU A 116 -13.79 -12.80 -3.49
C LEU A 116 -13.75 -13.62 -4.81
N ASN A 117 -13.40 -14.91 -4.75
CA ASN A 117 -13.28 -15.82 -5.89
C ASN A 117 -12.33 -15.32 -7.01
N ARG A 118 -11.29 -14.56 -6.66
CA ARG A 118 -10.31 -13.98 -7.58
C ARG A 118 -9.10 -14.89 -7.82
N LYS A 119 -9.35 -16.08 -8.37
CA LYS A 119 -8.35 -17.15 -8.53
C LYS A 119 -7.07 -16.73 -9.26
N ASN A 120 -7.20 -15.87 -10.27
CA ASN A 120 -6.04 -15.37 -11.02
C ASN A 120 -5.13 -14.47 -10.16
N GLU A 121 -5.71 -13.69 -9.26
CA GLU A 121 -4.96 -12.82 -8.35
C GLU A 121 -4.33 -13.63 -7.21
N VAL A 122 -5.03 -14.65 -6.69
CA VAL A 122 -4.46 -15.61 -5.74
C VAL A 122 -3.18 -16.23 -6.30
N ALA A 123 -3.21 -16.75 -7.54
CA ALA A 123 -2.03 -17.34 -8.16
C ALA A 123 -0.87 -16.35 -8.34
N LYS A 124 -1.17 -15.07 -8.59
CA LYS A 124 -0.15 -14.01 -8.65
C LYS A 124 0.49 -13.78 -7.28
N VAL A 125 -0.32 -13.60 -6.23
CA VAL A 125 0.20 -13.35 -4.87
C VAL A 125 1.00 -14.55 -4.36
N GLN A 126 0.55 -15.77 -4.65
CA GLN A 126 1.30 -17.01 -4.36
C GLN A 126 2.66 -17.08 -5.07
N LYS A 127 2.82 -16.45 -6.24
CA LYS A 127 4.13 -16.34 -6.88
C LYS A 127 5.00 -15.27 -6.21
N LEU A 128 4.39 -14.16 -5.77
CA LEU A 128 5.11 -13.06 -5.10
C LEU A 128 5.70 -13.49 -3.77
N VAL A 129 4.93 -14.19 -2.93
CA VAL A 129 5.39 -14.72 -1.64
C VAL A 129 6.61 -15.65 -1.79
N ARG A 130 6.60 -16.53 -2.79
CA ARG A 130 7.75 -17.38 -3.14
C ARG A 130 8.97 -16.57 -3.57
N THR A 131 8.74 -15.60 -4.46
CA THR A 131 9.80 -14.71 -4.95
C THR A 131 10.38 -13.83 -3.83
N ALA A 132 9.58 -13.51 -2.81
CA ALA A 132 10.00 -12.75 -1.63
C ALA A 132 10.81 -13.59 -0.62
N GLY A 133 10.97 -14.90 -0.85
CA GLY A 133 11.76 -15.78 0.01
C GLY A 133 10.98 -16.49 1.12
N HIS A 134 9.64 -16.47 1.05
CA HIS A 134 8.76 -17.15 2.02
C HIS A 134 8.40 -18.60 1.60
N ASP A 135 9.25 -19.24 0.80
CA ASP A 135 9.01 -20.57 0.20
C ASP A 135 8.76 -21.69 1.24
N ASP A 136 9.37 -21.59 2.41
CA ASP A 136 9.35 -22.64 3.44
C ASP A 136 8.07 -22.66 4.30
N LEU A 137 7.17 -21.69 4.12
CA LEU A 137 6.00 -21.48 5.00
C LEU A 137 4.65 -21.81 4.33
N LEU A 138 4.62 -22.06 3.02
CA LEU A 138 3.39 -22.35 2.28
C LEU A 138 3.22 -23.86 2.09
N VAL A 139 2.68 -24.54 3.11
CA VAL A 139 2.25 -25.95 3.04
C VAL A 139 0.74 -26.04 2.87
#